data_AF-A0A249PBC1-F1
#
_entry.id   AF-A0A249PBC1-F1
#
_cell.length_a   1.000
_cell.length_b   1.000
_cell.length_c   1.000
_cell.angle_alpha   90.00
_cell.angle_beta   90.00
_cell.angle_gamma   90.00
#
_symmetry.space_group_name_H-M   'P 1'
#
loop_
_entity.id
_entity.type
_entity.pdbx_description
1 polymer ?
#
loop_
_entity_poly.entity_id
_entity_poly.type
_entity_poly.pdbx_seq_one_letter_code
_entity_poly.pdbx_strand_id
1 'polypeptide(L)'
;MSIAETMIPPQAPPPAPPKPYTLSRFLGSVTLGIWLAVAVGIFLTVVNGWDPEKFERYGPSFLSGLGVTLALVGSSILLGAILSLPVALGRMSKNKLWSWLAYAYVYFFRGTPLITQLFLVYYGLGSFRPQLETVGLWWFFRDAWNCALFTFTLNTAAYQAEILRGAIQSVPRGQHEGAASLGLPQRVAFLKVILPQAMIVALRPYGNEIVLMIKGSAIVAIVTVFDLMGETRRAYSRTFDFQMYIWAAALYLIMVELLRNVWAWLEARLTRHLKR
;
A
#
# COMPACT_ATOMS: atom_id res chain seq x y z
N MET A 1 62.33 -15.68 32.74
CA MET A 1 61.28 -15.20 31.84
C MET A 1 61.33 -16.08 30.59
N SER A 2 60.37 -16.99 30.42
CA SER A 2 60.29 -17.85 29.23
C SER A 2 59.47 -17.12 28.18
N ILE A 3 60.12 -16.53 27.19
CA ILE A 3 59.45 -15.93 26.04
C ILE A 3 59.23 -17.06 25.03
N ALA A 4 57.98 -17.31 24.66
CA ALA A 4 57.65 -18.29 23.63
C ALA A 4 58.12 -17.76 22.27
N GLU A 5 59.17 -18.36 21.71
CA GLU A 5 59.79 -17.95 20.43
C GLU A 5 59.00 -18.44 19.20
N THR A 6 58.02 -19.33 19.37
CA THR A 6 57.28 -19.95 18.28
C THR A 6 55.77 -19.71 18.41
N MET A 7 55.21 -18.87 17.53
CA MET A 7 53.76 -18.76 17.37
C MET A 7 53.23 -19.97 16.61
N ILE A 8 52.18 -20.61 17.13
CA ILE A 8 51.51 -21.74 16.46
C ILE A 8 50.92 -21.22 15.13
N PRO A 9 51.20 -21.87 13.99
CA PRO A 9 50.65 -21.46 12.70
C PRO A 9 49.12 -21.55 12.72
N PRO A 10 48.41 -20.60 12.09
CA PRO A 10 46.95 -20.62 12.04
C PRO A 10 46.45 -21.90 11.38
N GLN A 11 45.80 -22.76 12.16
CA GLN A 11 45.15 -23.96 11.65
C GLN A 11 43.79 -23.59 11.04
N ALA A 12 43.47 -24.21 9.91
CA ALA A 12 42.15 -24.08 9.31
C ALA A 12 41.09 -24.58 10.30
N PRO A 13 39.94 -23.91 10.43
CA PRO A 13 38.85 -24.40 11.25
C PRO A 13 38.49 -25.83 10.82
N PRO A 14 38.21 -26.74 11.77
CA PRO A 14 37.82 -28.10 11.43
C PRO A 14 36.61 -28.08 10.49
N PRO A 15 36.54 -29.02 9.52
CA PRO A 15 35.42 -29.06 8.58
C PRO A 15 34.11 -29.13 9.36
N ALA A 16 33.13 -28.31 8.95
CA ALA A 16 31.84 -28.29 9.60
C ALA A 16 31.22 -29.70 9.59
N PRO A 17 30.62 -30.16 10.70
CA PRO A 17 30.02 -31.49 10.75
C PRO A 17 28.94 -31.62 9.67
N PRO A 18 28.81 -32.80 9.03
CA PRO A 18 27.78 -33.02 8.02
C PRO A 18 26.41 -32.78 8.66
N LYS A 19 25.68 -31.79 8.15
CA LYS A 19 24.35 -31.47 8.68
C LYS A 19 23.37 -32.55 8.21
N PRO A 20 22.76 -33.35 9.10
CA PRO A 20 21.87 -34.44 8.69
C PRO A 20 20.68 -33.92 7.89
N TYR A 21 20.17 -34.75 6.98
CA TYR A 21 18.96 -34.43 6.25
C TYR A 21 17.75 -34.64 7.16
N THR A 22 17.29 -33.55 7.77
CA THR A 22 16.16 -33.55 8.71
C THR A 22 14.83 -33.58 7.96
N LEU A 23 13.78 -34.07 8.62
CA LEU A 23 12.40 -34.01 8.09
C LEU A 23 11.99 -32.59 7.71
N SER A 24 12.43 -31.58 8.46
CA SER A 24 12.20 -30.16 8.15
C SER A 24 12.83 -29.72 6.84
N ARG A 25 14.01 -30.24 6.47
CA ARG A 25 14.65 -29.95 5.18
C ARG A 25 13.95 -30.66 4.04
N PHE A 26 13.54 -31.92 4.24
CA PHE A 26 12.72 -32.63 3.27
C PHE A 26 11.42 -31.87 2.98
N LEU A 27 10.66 -31.54 4.02
CA LEU A 27 9.42 -30.76 3.89
C LEU A 27 9.67 -29.41 3.22
N GLY A 28 10.73 -28.69 3.61
CA GLY A 28 11.11 -27.43 2.98
C GLY A 28 11.44 -27.58 1.48
N SER A 29 12.20 -28.61 1.11
CA SER A 29 12.51 -28.93 -0.30
C SER A 29 11.26 -29.32 -1.09
N VAL A 30 10.35 -30.11 -0.52
CA VAL A 30 9.08 -30.48 -1.15
C VAL A 30 8.21 -29.24 -1.38
N THR A 31 8.06 -28.38 -0.37
CA THR A 31 7.31 -27.12 -0.51
C THR A 31 7.91 -26.22 -1.58
N LEU A 32 9.25 -26.09 -1.64
CA LEU A 32 9.93 -25.32 -2.67
C LEU A 32 9.74 -25.93 -4.07
N GLY A 33 9.77 -27.27 -4.17
CA GLY A 33 9.49 -28.00 -5.40
C GLY A 33 8.07 -27.76 -5.93
N ILE A 34 7.06 -27.74 -5.04
CA ILE A 34 5.67 -27.42 -5.40
C ILE A 34 5.57 -25.99 -5.95
N TRP A 35 6.16 -25.01 -5.27
CA TRP A 35 6.16 -23.62 -5.75
C TRP A 35 6.87 -23.46 -7.09
N LEU A 36 7.98 -24.15 -7.29
CA LEU A 36 8.69 -24.14 -8.56
C LEU A 36 7.84 -24.75 -9.68
N ALA A 37 7.19 -25.88 -9.43
CA ALA A 37 6.32 -26.53 -10.41
C ALA A 37 5.13 -25.63 -10.80
N VAL A 38 4.51 -24.94 -9.83
CA VAL A 38 3.45 -23.95 -10.09
C VAL A 38 3.97 -22.79 -10.94
N ALA A 39 5.14 -22.24 -10.60
CA ALA A 39 5.75 -21.14 -11.35
C ALA A 39 6.06 -21.53 -12.80
N VAL A 40 6.63 -22.73 -13.00
CA VAL A 40 6.88 -23.29 -14.34
C VAL A 40 5.56 -23.53 -15.08
N GLY A 41 4.54 -24.06 -14.42
CA GLY A 41 3.21 -24.26 -15.02
C GLY A 41 2.58 -22.95 -15.51
N ILE A 42 2.61 -21.90 -14.69
CA ILE A 42 2.15 -20.55 -15.07
C ILE A 42 2.97 -20.04 -16.26
N PHE A 43 4.29 -20.14 -16.21
CA PHE A 43 5.16 -19.69 -17.30
C PHE A 43 4.84 -20.40 -18.62
N LEU A 44 4.67 -21.72 -18.59
CA LEU A 44 4.28 -22.50 -19.77
C LEU A 44 2.90 -22.09 -20.31
N THR A 45 1.92 -21.82 -19.44
CA THR A 45 0.60 -21.35 -19.89
C THR A 45 0.65 -19.98 -20.56
N VAL A 46 1.56 -19.10 -20.13
CA VAL A 46 1.78 -17.78 -20.75
C VAL A 46 2.41 -17.93 -22.12
N VAL A 47 3.47 -18.73 -22.23
CA VAL A 47 4.20 -18.92 -23.49
C VAL A 47 3.33 -19.65 -24.51
N ASN A 48 2.66 -20.72 -24.10
CA ASN A 48 1.91 -21.57 -25.04
C ASN A 48 0.61 -20.92 -25.52
N GLY A 49 -0.01 -20.05 -24.72
CA GLY A 49 -1.20 -19.33 -25.17
C GLY A 49 -0.88 -17.94 -25.75
N TRP A 50 0.37 -17.59 -25.99
CA TRP A 50 0.68 -16.26 -26.52
C TRP A 50 -0.01 -16.04 -27.88
N ASP A 51 -0.88 -15.04 -27.93
CA ASP A 51 -1.70 -14.72 -29.11
C ASP A 51 -1.51 -13.23 -29.46
N PRO A 52 -0.77 -12.93 -30.54
CA PRO A 52 -0.49 -11.56 -30.96
C PRO A 52 -1.76 -10.75 -31.29
N GLU A 53 -2.78 -11.38 -31.86
CA GLU A 53 -4.02 -10.68 -32.26
C GLU A 53 -4.79 -10.21 -31.03
N LYS A 54 -4.86 -11.05 -29.98
CA LYS A 54 -5.47 -10.65 -28.70
C LYS A 54 -4.69 -9.53 -28.04
N PHE A 55 -3.36 -9.56 -28.13
CA PHE A 55 -2.50 -8.52 -27.56
C PHE A 55 -2.73 -7.17 -28.24
N GLU A 56 -2.77 -7.13 -29.57
CA GLU A 56 -3.06 -5.91 -30.33
C GLU A 56 -4.47 -5.38 -30.05
N ARG A 57 -5.45 -6.28 -29.93
CA ARG A 57 -6.85 -5.93 -29.70
C ARG A 57 -7.12 -5.38 -28.29
N TYR A 58 -6.55 -6.00 -27.25
CA TYR A 58 -6.86 -5.67 -25.86
C TYR A 58 -5.78 -4.85 -25.16
N GLY A 59 -4.53 -4.87 -25.64
CA GLY A 59 -3.41 -4.11 -25.06
C GLY A 59 -3.72 -2.63 -24.82
N PRO A 60 -4.31 -1.88 -25.78
CA PRO A 60 -4.70 -0.49 -25.58
C PRO A 60 -5.73 -0.30 -24.45
N SER A 61 -6.70 -1.21 -24.31
CA SER A 61 -7.68 -1.19 -23.23
C SER A 61 -7.03 -1.43 -21.87
N PHE A 62 -6.08 -2.36 -21.78
CA PHE A 62 -5.35 -2.62 -20.54
C PHE A 62 -4.49 -1.42 -20.13
N LEU A 63 -3.84 -0.74 -21.08
CA LEU A 63 -3.10 0.50 -20.81
C LEU A 63 -4.02 1.63 -20.36
N SER A 64 -5.20 1.77 -20.98
CA SER A 64 -6.23 2.72 -20.54
C SER A 64 -6.70 2.43 -19.12
N GLY A 65 -7.04 1.17 -18.83
CA GLY A 65 -7.44 0.71 -17.49
C GLY A 65 -6.33 0.90 -16.44
N LEU A 66 -5.07 0.74 -16.82
CA LEU A 66 -3.92 1.06 -15.97
C LEU A 66 -3.87 2.56 -15.66
N GLY A 67 -4.02 3.43 -16.66
CA GLY A 67 -4.09 4.88 -16.48
C GLY A 67 -5.22 5.30 -15.54
N VAL A 68 -6.39 4.70 -15.72
CA VAL A 68 -7.54 4.81 -14.80
C VAL A 68 -7.10 4.37 -13.40
N THR A 69 -6.61 3.16 -13.20
CA THR A 69 -6.15 2.66 -11.89
C THR A 69 -5.21 3.65 -11.17
N LEU A 70 -4.19 4.15 -11.86
CA LEU A 70 -3.25 5.12 -11.32
C LEU A 70 -3.90 6.46 -10.99
N ALA A 71 -4.81 6.96 -11.83
CA ALA A 71 -5.54 8.19 -11.57
C ALA A 71 -6.43 8.06 -10.32
N LEU A 72 -7.15 6.95 -10.15
CA LEU A 72 -7.99 6.71 -8.97
C LEU A 72 -7.17 6.67 -7.70
N VAL A 73 -6.12 5.85 -7.71
CA VAL A 73 -5.30 5.60 -6.53
C VAL A 73 -4.52 6.85 -6.17
N GLY A 74 -3.89 7.50 -7.16
CA GLY A 74 -3.15 8.74 -6.96
C GLY A 74 -4.02 9.85 -6.40
N SER A 75 -5.20 10.11 -6.98
CA SER A 75 -6.13 11.12 -6.45
C SER A 75 -6.65 10.77 -5.06
N SER A 76 -7.00 9.50 -4.81
CA SER A 76 -7.47 9.04 -3.49
C SER A 76 -6.40 9.22 -2.41
N ILE A 77 -5.14 8.89 -2.70
CA ILE A 77 -4.02 9.05 -1.76
C ILE A 77 -3.78 10.53 -1.47
N LEU A 78 -3.81 11.40 -2.48
CA LEU A 78 -3.58 12.83 -2.31
C LEU A 78 -4.69 13.49 -1.48
N LEU A 79 -5.95 13.25 -1.83
CA LEU A 79 -7.10 13.75 -1.07
C LEU A 79 -7.12 13.15 0.34
N GLY A 80 -6.78 11.86 0.45
CA GLY A 80 -6.69 11.16 1.71
C GLY A 80 -5.59 11.71 2.61
N ALA A 81 -4.44 12.12 2.06
CA ALA A 81 -3.37 12.77 2.79
C ALA A 81 -3.84 14.10 3.37
N ILE A 82 -4.55 14.92 2.58
CA ILE A 82 -5.14 16.18 3.03
C ILE A 82 -6.13 15.94 4.17
N LEU A 83 -7.02 14.95 4.03
CA LEU A 83 -8.01 14.61 5.07
C LEU A 83 -7.37 13.95 6.30
N SER A 84 -6.26 13.23 6.13
CA SER A 84 -5.58 12.54 7.23
C SER A 84 -4.97 13.48 8.25
N LEU A 85 -4.55 14.69 7.83
CA LEU A 85 -3.96 15.71 8.71
C LEU A 85 -4.91 16.13 9.84
N PRO A 86 -6.12 16.66 9.57
CA PRO A 86 -7.05 17.02 10.63
C PRO A 86 -7.51 15.81 11.44
N VAL A 87 -7.65 14.62 10.85
CA VAL A 87 -8.00 13.39 11.57
C VAL A 87 -6.90 13.00 12.56
N ALA A 88 -5.64 13.01 12.14
CA ALA A 88 -4.50 12.70 13.00
C ALA A 88 -4.37 13.72 14.16
N LEU A 89 -4.54 15.01 13.86
CA LEU A 89 -4.57 16.07 14.88
C LEU A 89 -5.73 15.88 15.86
N GLY A 90 -6.92 15.54 15.35
CA GLY A 90 -8.08 15.19 16.16
C GLY A 90 -7.80 14.04 17.11
N ARG A 91 -7.21 12.94 16.61
CA ARG A 91 -6.81 11.77 17.41
C ARG A 91 -5.83 12.13 18.53
N MET A 92 -4.96 13.10 18.30
CA MET A 92 -3.96 13.58 19.27
C MET A 92 -4.45 14.72 20.16
N SER A 93 -5.67 15.21 19.95
CA SER A 93 -6.21 16.35 20.68
C SER A 93 -6.49 15.99 22.15
N LYS A 94 -6.25 16.94 23.05
CA LYS A 94 -6.67 16.84 24.46
C LYS A 94 -8.19 16.98 24.62
N ASN A 95 -8.87 17.58 23.63
CA ASN A 95 -10.31 17.71 23.66
C ASN A 95 -10.96 16.36 23.35
N LYS A 96 -11.68 15.81 24.34
CA LYS A 96 -12.32 14.50 24.27
C LYS A 96 -13.28 14.36 23.08
N LEU A 97 -14.00 15.43 22.70
CA LEU A 97 -14.94 15.38 21.59
C LEU A 97 -14.23 15.14 20.25
N TRP A 98 -13.22 15.95 19.94
CA TRP A 98 -12.43 15.81 18.70
C TRP A 98 -11.66 14.50 18.65
N SER A 99 -11.09 14.08 19.78
CA SER A 99 -10.39 12.80 19.89
C SER A 99 -11.32 11.60 19.65
N TRP A 100 -12.54 11.66 20.21
CA TRP A 100 -13.53 10.61 20.05
C TRP A 100 -14.10 10.55 18.62
N LEU A 101 -14.44 11.70 18.01
CA LEU A 101 -14.91 11.74 16.62
C LEU A 101 -13.87 11.18 15.65
N ALA A 102 -12.62 11.60 15.80
CA ALA A 102 -11.53 11.08 14.96
C ALA A 102 -11.26 9.60 15.25
N TYR A 103 -11.38 9.15 16.51
CA TYR A 103 -11.29 7.73 16.86
C TYR A 103 -12.38 6.91 16.18
N ALA A 104 -13.65 7.33 16.27
CA ALA A 104 -14.79 6.64 15.67
C ALA A 104 -14.64 6.52 14.15
N TYR A 105 -14.23 7.60 13.49
CA TYR A 105 -13.90 7.61 12.06
C TYR A 105 -12.81 6.59 11.71
N VAL A 106 -11.65 6.65 12.38
CA VAL A 106 -10.53 5.74 12.12
C VAL A 106 -10.92 4.29 12.40
N TYR A 107 -11.65 4.05 13.49
CA TYR A 107 -12.16 2.74 13.88
C TYR A 107 -13.09 2.16 12.81
N PHE A 108 -14.05 2.94 12.32
CA PHE A 108 -14.98 2.50 11.29
C PHE A 108 -14.27 2.15 9.98
N PHE A 109 -13.46 3.08 9.44
CA PHE A 109 -12.87 2.91 8.11
C PHE A 109 -11.76 1.84 8.07
N ARG A 110 -11.04 1.64 9.17
CA ARG A 110 -10.03 0.57 9.28
C ARG A 110 -10.62 -0.76 9.75
N GLY A 111 -11.77 -0.73 10.43
CA GLY A 111 -12.47 -1.93 10.92
C GLY A 111 -13.42 -2.56 9.91
N THR A 112 -13.72 -1.90 8.79
CA THR A 112 -14.64 -2.41 7.76
C THR A 112 -13.93 -2.68 6.43
N PRO A 113 -14.33 -3.72 5.67
CA PRO A 113 -13.74 -4.01 4.37
C PRO A 113 -13.96 -2.87 3.36
N LEU A 114 -12.93 -2.54 2.58
CA LEU A 114 -13.01 -1.48 1.56
C LEU A 114 -14.12 -1.74 0.52
N ILE A 115 -14.33 -2.99 0.13
CA ILE A 115 -15.42 -3.38 -0.79
C ILE A 115 -16.81 -3.08 -0.20
N THR A 116 -17.00 -3.33 1.10
CA THR A 116 -18.27 -3.03 1.78
C THR A 116 -18.50 -1.53 1.81
N GLN A 117 -17.46 -0.73 2.10
CA GLN A 117 -17.55 0.74 2.05
C GLN A 117 -17.93 1.21 0.65
N LEU A 118 -17.31 0.64 -0.38
CA LEU A 118 -17.60 0.98 -1.78
C LEU A 118 -19.05 0.69 -2.15
N PHE A 119 -19.60 -0.45 -1.71
CA PHE A 119 -21.00 -0.81 -1.94
C PHE A 119 -21.96 0.09 -1.15
N LEU A 120 -21.63 0.45 0.08
CA LEU A 120 -22.43 1.39 0.87
C LEU A 120 -22.51 2.76 0.19
N VAL A 121 -21.41 3.24 -0.39
CA VAL A 121 -21.39 4.50 -1.13
C VAL A 121 -22.13 4.35 -2.47
N TYR A 122 -21.76 3.38 -3.29
CA TYR A 122 -22.30 3.25 -4.64
C TYR A 122 -23.78 2.83 -4.68
N TYR A 123 -24.15 1.75 -3.98
CA TYR A 123 -25.53 1.26 -3.95
C TYR A 123 -26.35 1.89 -2.81
N GLY A 124 -25.75 2.05 -1.63
CA GLY A 124 -26.45 2.59 -0.47
C GLY A 124 -26.85 4.05 -0.65
N LEU A 125 -25.93 4.94 -1.05
CA LEU A 125 -26.30 6.33 -1.34
C LEU A 125 -27.20 6.46 -2.58
N GLY A 126 -27.09 5.53 -3.54
CA GLY A 126 -28.01 5.44 -4.67
C GLY A 126 -29.49 5.29 -4.25
N SER A 127 -29.75 4.67 -3.10
CA SER A 127 -31.10 4.53 -2.54
C SER A 127 -31.65 5.85 -1.98
N PHE A 128 -30.79 6.82 -1.68
CA PHE A 128 -31.14 8.18 -1.25
C PHE A 128 -31.10 9.19 -2.40
N ARG A 129 -31.22 8.72 -3.66
CA ARG A 129 -31.20 9.57 -4.85
C ARG A 129 -32.11 10.80 -4.74
N PRO A 130 -33.40 10.69 -4.35
CA PRO A 130 -34.28 11.87 -4.26
C PRO A 130 -33.73 12.95 -3.32
N GLN A 131 -33.16 12.56 -2.18
CA GLN A 131 -32.57 13.47 -1.20
C GLN A 131 -31.25 14.07 -1.70
N LEU A 132 -30.45 13.31 -2.44
CA LEU A 132 -29.21 13.82 -3.03
C LEU A 132 -29.48 14.75 -4.22
N GLU A 133 -30.58 14.55 -4.95
CA GLU A 133 -31.02 15.44 -6.02
C GLU A 133 -31.49 16.79 -5.46
N THR A 134 -32.27 16.80 -4.38
CA THR A 134 -32.74 18.06 -3.76
C THR A 134 -31.60 18.90 -3.18
N VAL A 135 -30.57 18.26 -2.63
CA VAL A 135 -29.36 18.95 -2.12
C VAL A 135 -28.36 19.27 -3.23
N GLY A 136 -28.61 18.82 -4.47
CA GLY A 136 -27.74 19.10 -5.62
C GLY A 136 -26.41 18.34 -5.60
N LEU A 137 -26.34 17.19 -4.91
CA LEU A 137 -25.14 16.33 -4.84
C LEU A 137 -25.22 15.11 -5.76
N TRP A 138 -26.38 14.85 -6.37
CA TRP A 138 -26.57 13.68 -7.22
C TRP A 138 -25.63 13.64 -8.43
N TRP A 139 -25.23 14.79 -8.98
CA TRP A 139 -24.25 14.84 -10.08
C TRP A 139 -22.91 14.17 -9.74
N PHE A 140 -22.54 14.16 -8.45
CA PHE A 140 -21.32 13.52 -7.97
C PHE A 140 -21.54 12.02 -7.76
N PHE A 141 -22.58 11.64 -6.99
CA PHE A 141 -22.83 10.25 -6.59
C PHE A 141 -23.48 9.38 -7.67
N ARG A 142 -23.94 9.95 -8.78
CA ARG A 142 -24.43 9.19 -9.94
C ARG A 142 -23.31 8.47 -10.70
N ASP A 143 -22.08 8.93 -10.55
CA ASP A 143 -20.93 8.44 -11.31
C ASP A 143 -20.11 7.45 -10.47
N ALA A 144 -19.84 6.27 -11.05
CA ALA A 144 -19.17 5.18 -10.33
C ALA A 144 -17.74 5.55 -9.92
N TRP A 145 -17.06 6.31 -10.76
CA TRP A 145 -15.70 6.76 -10.50
C TRP A 145 -15.64 7.70 -9.30
N ASN A 146 -16.54 8.69 -9.23
CA ASN A 146 -16.65 9.59 -8.10
C ASN A 146 -16.99 8.86 -6.79
N CYS A 147 -17.90 7.88 -6.84
CA CYS A 147 -18.20 7.02 -5.69
C CYS A 147 -16.97 6.24 -5.21
N ALA A 148 -16.19 5.67 -6.13
CA ALA A 148 -14.95 4.98 -5.81
C ALA A 148 -13.92 5.94 -5.20
N LEU A 149 -13.69 7.10 -5.83
CA LEU A 149 -12.78 8.13 -5.36
C LEU A 149 -13.13 8.59 -3.93
N PHE A 150 -14.41 8.86 -3.67
CA PHE A 150 -14.89 9.26 -2.35
C PHE A 150 -14.63 8.18 -1.31
N THR A 151 -15.03 6.94 -1.61
CA THR A 151 -14.84 5.80 -0.70
C THR A 151 -13.35 5.59 -0.38
N PHE A 152 -12.51 5.58 -1.40
CA PHE A 152 -11.08 5.29 -1.27
C PHE A 152 -10.36 6.41 -0.54
N THR A 153 -10.73 7.66 -0.81
CA THR A 153 -10.23 8.84 -0.07
C THR A 153 -10.52 8.71 1.42
N LEU A 154 -11.75 8.36 1.79
CA LEU A 154 -12.11 8.20 3.21
C LEU A 154 -11.40 7.00 3.85
N ASN A 155 -11.27 5.90 3.11
CA ASN A 155 -10.56 4.73 3.62
C ASN A 155 -9.08 5.04 3.86
N THR A 156 -8.36 5.51 2.84
CA THR A 156 -6.93 5.78 2.95
C THR A 156 -6.64 6.91 3.92
N ALA A 157 -7.49 7.94 4.03
CA ALA A 157 -7.33 8.98 5.04
C ALA A 157 -7.29 8.43 6.47
N ALA A 158 -8.09 7.41 6.79
CA ALA A 158 -8.07 6.76 8.10
C ALA A 158 -6.77 5.99 8.35
N TYR A 159 -6.26 5.26 7.35
CA TYR A 159 -4.97 4.56 7.46
C TYR A 159 -3.80 5.54 7.56
N GLN A 160 -3.78 6.56 6.70
CA GLN A 160 -2.78 7.62 6.68
C GLN A 160 -2.77 8.42 7.99
N ALA A 161 -3.94 8.69 8.58
CA ALA A 161 -4.03 9.41 9.85
C ALA A 161 -3.41 8.61 11.00
N GLU A 162 -3.60 7.29 11.01
CA GLU A 162 -2.98 6.43 12.00
C GLU A 162 -1.47 6.29 11.76
N ILE A 163 -1.03 6.20 10.50
CA ILE A 163 0.40 6.21 10.14
C ILE A 163 1.06 7.48 10.68
N LEU A 164 0.47 8.64 10.40
CA LEU A 164 0.98 9.93 10.86
C LEU A 164 0.99 10.04 12.38
N ARG A 165 -0.10 9.64 13.04
CA ARG A 165 -0.20 9.60 14.51
C ARG A 165 0.88 8.70 15.12
N GLY A 166 1.05 7.49 14.58
CA GLY A 166 2.05 6.53 15.03
C GLY A 166 3.47 7.04 14.84
N ALA A 167 3.75 7.66 13.69
CA ALA A 167 5.04 8.25 13.39
C ALA A 167 5.38 9.42 14.33
N ILE A 168 4.43 10.31 14.62
CA ILE A 168 4.64 11.40 15.58
C ILE A 168 4.90 10.84 16.99
N GLN A 169 4.17 9.82 17.42
CA GLN A 169 4.36 9.21 18.74
C GLN A 169 5.66 8.41 18.87
N SER A 170 6.24 7.97 17.75
CA SER A 170 7.51 7.23 17.73
C SER A 170 8.74 8.13 17.94
N VAL A 171 8.59 9.46 17.82
CA VAL A 171 9.69 10.39 18.04
C VAL A 171 10.13 10.33 19.51
N PRO A 172 11.43 10.17 19.81
CA PRO A 172 11.91 10.05 21.19
C PRO A 172 11.51 11.23 22.06
N ARG A 173 11.10 10.96 23.30
CA ARG A 173 10.71 12.00 24.27
C ARG A 173 11.79 13.06 24.49
N GLY A 174 13.06 12.68 24.41
CA GLY A 174 14.19 13.61 24.49
C GLY A 174 14.15 14.76 23.47
N GLN A 175 13.53 14.57 22.29
CA GLN A 175 13.34 15.65 21.32
C GLN A 175 12.31 16.68 21.82
N HIS A 176 11.26 16.22 22.48
CA HIS A 176 10.26 17.09 23.09
C HIS A 176 10.84 17.83 24.32
N GLU A 177 11.55 17.10 25.18
CA GLU A 177 12.20 17.63 26.37
C GLU A 177 13.29 18.64 26.01
N GLY A 178 14.16 18.33 25.05
CA GLY A 178 15.21 19.24 24.57
C GLY A 178 14.65 20.52 23.96
N ALA A 179 13.58 20.44 23.17
CA ALA A 179 12.91 21.62 22.63
C ALA A 179 12.30 22.49 23.75
N ALA A 180 11.74 21.87 24.79
CA ALA A 180 11.22 22.57 25.97
C ALA A 180 12.34 23.23 26.80
N SER A 181 13.49 22.56 26.96
CA SER A 181 14.68 23.12 27.64
C SER A 181 15.25 24.35 26.94
N LEU A 182 15.10 24.43 25.61
CA LEU A 182 15.47 25.60 24.80
C LEU A 182 14.39 26.70 24.79
N GLY A 183 13.29 26.53 25.54
CA GLY A 183 12.19 27.50 25.60
C GLY A 183 11.39 27.61 24.29
N LEU A 184 11.48 26.63 23.40
CA LEU A 184 10.75 26.68 22.12
C LEU A 184 9.24 26.52 22.37
N PRO A 185 8.39 27.38 21.78
CA PRO A 185 6.95 27.23 21.91
C PRO A 185 6.49 25.93 21.25
N GLN A 186 5.47 25.28 21.81
CA GLN A 186 5.02 23.93 21.42
C GLN A 186 4.75 23.80 19.91
N ARG A 187 4.21 24.84 19.27
CA ARG A 187 3.97 24.87 17.82
C ARG A 187 5.27 24.85 17.01
N VAL A 188 6.29 25.59 17.45
CA VAL A 188 7.60 25.63 16.79
C VAL A 188 8.35 24.33 17.03
N ALA A 189 8.36 23.82 18.26
CA ALA A 189 8.92 22.51 18.58
C ALA A 189 8.28 21.41 17.70
N PHE A 190 6.95 21.41 17.59
CA PHE A 190 6.25 20.45 16.74
C PHE A 190 6.62 20.59 15.27
N LEU A 191 6.46 21.78 14.68
CA LEU A 191 6.65 21.96 13.23
C LEU A 191 8.10 21.83 12.78
N LYS A 192 9.07 22.25 13.60
CA LYS A 192 10.49 22.31 13.20
C LYS A 192 11.34 21.16 13.72
N VAL A 193 10.93 20.50 14.81
CA VAL A 193 11.73 19.41 15.41
C VAL A 193 11.03 18.06 15.22
N ILE A 194 9.79 17.94 15.70
CA ILE A 194 9.09 16.65 15.81
C ILE A 194 8.51 16.21 14.46
N LEU A 195 7.78 17.08 13.78
CA LEU A 195 7.10 16.77 12.53
C LEU A 195 8.06 16.31 11.41
N PRO A 196 9.21 16.97 11.16
CA PRO A 196 10.15 16.50 10.13
C PRO A 196 10.70 15.10 10.42
N GLN A 197 11.01 14.79 11.69
CA GLN A 197 11.46 13.46 12.10
C GLN A 197 10.35 12.42 11.94
N ALA A 198 9.13 12.75 12.35
CA ALA A 198 7.96 11.90 12.17
C ALA A 198 7.70 11.60 10.69
N MET A 199 7.81 12.59 9.80
CA MET A 199 7.60 12.38 8.36
C MET A 199 8.61 11.41 7.75
N ILE A 200 9.86 11.39 8.24
CA ILE A 200 10.86 10.41 7.81
C ILE A 200 10.44 8.99 8.25
N VAL A 201 9.97 8.84 9.48
CA VAL A 201 9.50 7.55 10.00
C VAL A 201 8.23 7.07 9.27
N ALA A 202 7.33 8.00 8.93
CA ALA A 202 6.08 7.70 8.24
C ALA A 202 6.27 7.20 6.79
N LEU A 203 7.43 7.48 6.18
CA LEU A 203 7.69 7.20 4.76
C LEU A 203 7.51 5.71 4.43
N ARG A 204 8.07 4.79 5.22
CA ARG A 204 7.93 3.36 4.91
C ARG A 204 6.47 2.86 5.03
N PRO A 205 5.74 3.14 6.12
CA PRO A 205 4.32 2.81 6.20
C PRO A 205 3.47 3.44 5.09
N TYR A 206 3.76 4.69 4.68
CA TYR A 206 3.08 5.31 3.54
C TYR A 206 3.30 4.53 2.25
N GLY A 207 4.53 4.12 1.95
CA GLY A 207 4.79 3.30 0.75
C GLY A 207 4.00 1.99 0.75
N ASN A 208 3.88 1.35 1.91
CA ASN A 208 3.05 0.15 2.04
C ASN A 208 1.56 0.42 1.81
N GLU A 209 1.03 1.53 2.36
CA GLU A 209 -0.35 1.95 2.14
C GLU A 209 -0.64 2.19 0.65
N ILE A 210 0.27 2.86 -0.08
CA ILE A 210 0.10 3.09 -1.52
C ILE A 210 0.05 1.75 -2.28
N VAL A 211 0.95 0.82 -1.96
CA VAL A 211 0.97 -0.52 -2.57
C VAL A 211 -0.32 -1.29 -2.28
N LEU A 212 -0.83 -1.20 -1.05
CA LEU A 212 -2.11 -1.82 -0.68
C LEU A 212 -3.27 -1.18 -1.44
N MET A 213 -3.26 0.14 -1.63
CA MET A 213 -4.31 0.86 -2.36
C MET A 213 -4.33 0.50 -3.84
N ILE A 214 -3.17 0.34 -4.49
CA ILE A 214 -3.07 -0.15 -5.88
C ILE A 214 -3.67 -1.55 -6.02
N LYS A 215 -3.39 -2.46 -5.09
CA LYS A 215 -3.95 -3.82 -5.14
C LYS A 215 -5.45 -3.80 -4.82
N GLY A 216 -5.83 -3.00 -3.83
CA GLY A 216 -7.20 -2.83 -3.38
C GLY A 216 -8.09 -2.18 -4.43
N SER A 217 -7.54 -1.37 -5.34
CA SER A 217 -8.34 -0.71 -6.37
C SER A 217 -9.00 -1.65 -7.35
N ALA A 218 -8.50 -2.87 -7.53
CA ALA A 218 -9.10 -3.87 -8.39
C ALA A 218 -10.58 -4.18 -8.06
N ILE A 219 -11.05 -3.89 -6.84
CA ILE A 219 -12.45 -4.08 -6.45
C ILE A 219 -13.42 -3.15 -7.20
N VAL A 220 -12.95 -2.03 -7.76
CA VAL A 220 -13.82 -1.07 -8.47
C VAL A 220 -14.38 -1.63 -9.77
N ALA A 221 -13.74 -2.66 -10.32
CA ALA A 221 -14.24 -3.46 -11.45
C ALA A 221 -15.63 -4.05 -11.19
N ILE A 222 -16.09 -4.12 -9.94
CA ILE A 222 -17.41 -4.62 -9.57
C ILE A 222 -18.48 -3.54 -9.71
N VAL A 223 -18.12 -2.26 -9.55
CA VAL A 223 -19.06 -1.12 -9.62
C VAL A 223 -18.97 -0.38 -10.96
N THR A 224 -18.79 -1.10 -12.06
CA THR A 224 -18.77 -0.56 -13.44
C THR A 224 -17.64 0.42 -13.79
N VAL A 225 -16.60 0.51 -12.95
CA VAL A 225 -15.39 1.26 -13.29
C VAL A 225 -14.49 0.37 -14.15
N PHE A 226 -14.09 0.87 -15.32
CA PHE A 226 -13.16 0.21 -16.24
C PHE A 226 -11.70 0.53 -15.87
N ASP A 227 -11.30 0.10 -14.67
CA ASP A 227 -9.89 0.08 -14.26
C ASP A 227 -9.15 -1.11 -14.93
N LEU A 228 -7.91 -1.38 -14.52
CA LEU A 228 -7.15 -2.50 -15.08
C LEU A 228 -7.90 -3.83 -14.90
N MET A 229 -8.51 -4.04 -13.74
CA MET A 229 -9.30 -5.25 -13.50
C MET A 229 -10.65 -5.24 -14.23
N GLY A 230 -11.27 -4.07 -14.38
CA GLY A 230 -12.50 -3.88 -15.16
C GLY A 230 -12.31 -4.22 -16.63
N GLU A 231 -11.25 -3.72 -17.27
CA GLU A 231 -10.91 -4.05 -18.66
C GLU A 231 -10.51 -5.53 -18.81
N THR A 232 -9.83 -6.09 -17.82
CA THR A 232 -9.52 -7.53 -17.77
C THR A 232 -10.81 -8.37 -17.77
N ARG A 233 -11.77 -8.04 -16.90
CA ARG A 233 -13.05 -8.74 -16.81
C ARG A 233 -13.87 -8.61 -18.10
N ARG A 234 -13.81 -7.44 -18.75
CA ARG A 234 -14.45 -7.17 -20.04
C ARG A 234 -13.84 -7.98 -21.17
N ALA A 235 -12.52 -8.10 -21.22
CA ALA A 235 -11.82 -8.93 -22.19
C ALA A 235 -12.12 -10.42 -21.97
N TYR A 236 -12.08 -10.87 -20.71
CA TYR A 236 -12.44 -12.24 -20.35
C TYR A 236 -13.88 -12.59 -20.72
N SER A 237 -14.85 -11.72 -20.46
CA SER A 237 -16.26 -12.02 -20.79
C SER A 237 -16.53 -12.15 -22.29
N ARG A 238 -15.61 -11.67 -23.14
CA ARG A 238 -15.71 -11.77 -24.62
C ARG A 238 -14.93 -12.95 -25.19
N THR A 239 -13.84 -13.34 -24.53
CA THR A 239 -12.91 -14.36 -25.02
C THR A 239 -13.03 -15.70 -24.29
N PHE A 240 -13.55 -15.68 -23.05
CA PHE A 240 -13.51 -16.78 -22.09
C PHE A 240 -12.10 -17.33 -21.85
N ASP A 241 -11.09 -16.51 -22.10
CA ASP A 241 -9.68 -16.90 -22.04
C ASP A 241 -9.04 -16.43 -20.74
N PHE A 242 -8.64 -17.38 -19.89
CA PHE A 242 -8.01 -17.11 -18.61
C PHE A 242 -6.69 -16.33 -18.73
N GLN A 243 -6.04 -16.34 -19.90
CA GLN A 243 -4.82 -15.58 -20.12
C GLN A 243 -4.97 -14.07 -19.90
N MET A 244 -6.18 -13.53 -20.09
CA MET A 244 -6.47 -12.11 -19.77
C MET A 244 -6.13 -11.78 -18.31
N TYR A 245 -6.44 -12.70 -17.37
CA TYR A 245 -6.11 -12.52 -15.96
C TYR A 245 -4.61 -12.65 -15.68
N ILE A 246 -3.89 -13.48 -16.46
CA ILE A 246 -2.45 -13.60 -16.32
C ILE A 246 -1.75 -12.31 -16.76
N TRP A 247 -2.20 -11.71 -17.87
CA TRP A 247 -1.70 -10.40 -18.32
C TRP A 247 -1.97 -9.30 -17.29
N ALA A 248 -3.18 -9.27 -16.72
CA ALA A 248 -3.52 -8.34 -15.65
C ALA A 248 -2.62 -8.52 -14.42
N ALA A 249 -2.41 -9.76 -13.99
CA ALA A 249 -1.54 -10.08 -12.86
C ALA A 249 -0.09 -9.64 -13.11
N ALA A 250 0.44 -9.86 -14.31
CA ALA A 250 1.76 -9.40 -14.70
C ALA A 250 1.85 -7.86 -14.67
N LEU A 251 0.85 -7.14 -15.19
CA LEU A 251 0.80 -5.68 -15.15
C LEU A 251 0.68 -5.13 -13.73
N TYR A 252 -0.14 -5.74 -12.87
CA TYR A 252 -0.21 -5.39 -11.45
C TYR A 252 1.14 -5.62 -10.74
N LEU A 253 1.82 -6.73 -11.02
CA LEU A 253 3.15 -7.01 -10.48
C LEU A 253 4.17 -5.97 -10.93
N ILE A 254 4.23 -5.66 -12.23
CA ILE A 254 5.13 -4.64 -12.79
C ILE A 254 4.84 -3.28 -12.15
N MET A 255 3.57 -2.87 -12.10
CA MET A 255 3.15 -1.60 -11.52
C MET A 255 3.57 -1.48 -10.05
N VAL A 256 3.30 -2.51 -9.24
CA VAL A 256 3.67 -2.52 -7.81
C VAL A 256 5.19 -2.55 -7.63
N GLU A 257 5.91 -3.29 -8.46
CA GLU A 257 7.36 -3.40 -8.37
C GLU A 257 8.07 -2.10 -8.78
N LEU A 258 7.62 -1.45 -9.85
CA LEU A 258 8.08 -0.13 -10.25
C LEU A 258 7.86 0.88 -9.13
N LEU A 259 6.64 0.93 -8.57
CA LEU A 259 6.33 1.82 -7.45
C LEU A 259 7.22 1.54 -6.23
N ARG A 260 7.40 0.27 -5.86
CA ARG A 260 8.23 -0.14 -4.71
C ARG A 260 9.67 0.32 -4.89
N ASN A 261 10.23 0.15 -6.09
CA ASN A 261 11.61 0.54 -6.39
C ASN A 261 11.76 2.07 -6.39
N VAL A 262 10.81 2.81 -6.95
CA VAL A 262 10.77 4.28 -6.86
C VAL A 262 10.68 4.73 -5.40
N TRP A 263 9.82 4.09 -4.59
CA TRP A 263 9.67 4.41 -3.18
C TRP A 263 10.94 4.12 -2.37
N ALA A 264 11.58 2.97 -2.61
CA ALA A 264 12.82 2.60 -1.95
C ALA A 264 13.97 3.56 -2.31
N TRP A 265 14.03 4.00 -3.57
CA TRP A 265 14.98 5.03 -4.00
C TRP A 265 14.72 6.38 -3.30
N LEU A 266 13.47 6.82 -3.21
CA LEU A 266 13.09 8.03 -2.47
C LEU A 266 13.44 7.93 -0.98
N GLU A 267 13.13 6.78 -0.34
CA GLU A 267 13.48 6.50 1.05
C GLU A 267 14.99 6.55 1.26
N ALA A 268 15.78 5.89 0.41
CA ALA A 268 17.23 5.90 0.49
C ALA A 268 17.81 7.32 0.33
N ARG A 269 17.23 8.13 -0.57
CA ARG A 269 17.68 9.52 -0.79
C ARG A 269 17.39 10.41 0.41
N LEU A 270 16.21 10.30 1.01
CA LEU A 270 15.79 11.09 2.17
C LEU A 270 16.52 10.66 3.45
N THR A 271 16.80 9.37 3.60
CA THR A 271 17.43 8.81 4.81
C THR A 271 18.96 8.78 4.77
N ARG A 272 19.61 9.30 3.70
CA ARG A 272 21.08 9.29 3.54
C ARG A 272 21.86 9.79 4.77
N HIS A 273 21.34 10.78 5.48
CA HIS A 273 21.93 11.36 6.69
C HIS A 273 21.87 10.45 7.94
N LEU A 274 21.08 9.38 7.93
CA LEU A 274 20.90 8.45 9.04
C LEU A 274 21.82 7.22 8.96
N LYS A 275 22.37 6.92 7.77
CA LYS A 275 23.35 5.85 7.58
C LYS A 275 24.74 6.42 7.88
N ARG A 276 25.26 6.14 9.07
CA ARG A 276 26.69 6.29 9.41
C ARG A 276 27.40 4.96 9.21
#